data_AF-A0A961LW08-F1
#
_entry.id   AF-A0A961LW08-F1
#
_cell.length_a   1.000
_cell.length_b   1.000
_cell.length_c   1.000
_cell.angle_alpha   90.00
_cell.angle_beta   90.00
_cell.angle_gamma   90.00
#
_symmetry.space_group_name_H-M   'P 1'
#
loop_
_entity.id
_entity.type
_entity.pdbx_description
1 polymer ?
#
loop_
_entity_poly.entity_id
_entity_poly.type
_entity_poly.pdbx_seq_one_letter_code
_entity_poly.pdbx_strand_id
1 'polypeptide(L)'
;VYDNMAFALKIAGRSKAEIDSAVRAAAEKLQLTNFLDRLPKALSGGQRQRVAIGRAIVRDPKVYLFDEPLSNLDAALRVATRIEIAALKEQMPDSTMIYVTHDQVEAMTLASRIVVLAGGSIAQVGAPLDLYQRPNSTFVARFIGSPSMNILKGEISGTGAQTRLRLADGGGEILSDYPSRPEDMGKPVEVGIRPEDLCETMAADHAFSGKVAITEALGEFTLLYLDRADGEHVTCKLPGIHTDLRGSTVRLGADPAKVHVFLDGVSLHYRDQGVFLPGVQPH
;
A
#
# COMPACT_ATOMS: atom_id res chain seq x y z
N VAL A 1 -7.95 22.55 25.57
CA VAL A 1 -8.19 21.28 24.84
C VAL A 1 -9.50 20.66 25.29
N TYR A 2 -9.71 20.59 26.61
CA TYR A 2 -10.93 20.11 27.23
C TYR A 2 -12.20 20.66 26.56
N ASP A 3 -12.32 21.98 26.43
CA ASP A 3 -13.50 22.60 25.83
C ASP A 3 -13.75 22.20 24.37
N ASN A 4 -12.68 21.94 23.61
CA ASN A 4 -12.79 21.47 22.22
C ASN A 4 -13.38 20.06 22.17
N MET A 5 -12.97 19.18 23.08
CA MET A 5 -13.45 17.81 23.16
C MET A 5 -14.87 17.73 23.76
N ALA A 6 -15.16 18.57 24.77
CA ALA A 6 -16.44 18.62 25.46
C ALA A 6 -17.59 19.22 24.64
N PHE A 7 -17.28 19.99 23.59
CA PHE A 7 -18.25 20.84 22.88
C PHE A 7 -19.49 20.07 22.39
N ALA A 8 -19.31 18.92 21.75
CA ALA A 8 -20.42 18.13 21.21
C ALA A 8 -21.35 17.60 22.32
N LEU A 9 -20.80 17.18 23.46
CA LEU A 9 -21.59 16.69 24.59
C LEU A 9 -22.33 17.81 25.33
N LYS A 10 -21.73 19.02 25.40
CA LYS A 10 -22.40 20.22 25.92
C LYS A 10 -23.65 20.55 25.10
N ILE A 11 -23.55 20.51 23.76
CA ILE A 11 -24.70 20.72 22.86
C ILE A 11 -25.76 19.63 23.04
N ALA A 12 -25.34 18.39 23.26
CA ALA A 12 -26.24 17.27 23.53
C ALA A 12 -26.90 17.31 24.92
N GLY A 13 -26.66 18.35 25.74
CA GLY A 13 -27.28 18.52 27.04
C GLY A 13 -26.80 17.52 28.11
N ARG A 14 -25.63 16.89 27.92
CA ARG A 14 -25.06 15.94 28.90
C ARG A 14 -24.66 16.66 30.19
N SER A 15 -24.70 15.93 31.29
CA SER A 15 -24.28 16.46 32.60
C SER A 15 -22.78 16.76 32.63
N LYS A 16 -22.35 17.69 33.51
CA LYS A 16 -20.93 18.01 33.68
C LYS A 16 -20.09 16.78 34.05
N ALA A 17 -20.65 15.87 34.84
CA ALA A 17 -19.96 14.64 35.26
C ALA A 17 -19.74 13.67 34.08
N GLU A 18 -20.77 13.46 33.25
CA GLU A 18 -20.65 12.64 32.03
C GLU A 18 -19.62 13.24 31.06
N ILE A 19 -19.65 14.56 30.86
CA ILE A 19 -18.71 15.27 30.00
C ILE A 19 -17.27 15.08 30.49
N ASP A 20 -17.03 15.31 31.79
CA ASP A 20 -15.70 15.21 32.36
C ASP A 20 -15.15 13.78 32.26
N SER A 21 -15.99 12.79 32.58
CA SER A 21 -15.63 11.38 32.45
C SER A 21 -15.26 11.01 31.01
N ALA A 22 -16.09 11.37 30.04
CA ALA A 22 -15.85 11.07 28.63
C ALA A 22 -14.60 11.78 28.08
N VAL A 23 -14.41 13.06 28.40
CA VAL A 23 -13.26 13.84 27.96
C VAL A 23 -11.96 13.29 28.56
N ARG A 24 -11.94 12.93 29.85
CA ARG A 24 -10.76 12.35 30.49
C ARG A 24 -10.42 10.97 29.94
N ALA A 25 -11.42 10.11 29.75
CA ALA A 25 -11.22 8.79 29.15
C ALA A 25 -10.63 8.89 27.73
N ALA A 26 -11.16 9.79 26.90
CA ALA A 26 -10.61 10.02 25.56
C ALA A 26 -9.22 10.66 25.59
N ALA A 27 -8.97 11.57 26.55
CA ALA A 27 -7.67 12.21 26.70
C ALA A 27 -6.59 11.21 27.14
N GLU A 28 -6.92 10.26 28.01
CA GLU A 28 -6.00 9.19 28.41
C GLU A 28 -5.61 8.32 27.21
N LYS A 29 -6.60 7.84 26.44
CA LYS A 29 -6.37 7.03 25.23
C LYS A 29 -5.48 7.72 24.19
N LEU A 30 -5.56 9.05 24.09
CA LEU A 30 -4.83 9.86 23.12
C LEU A 30 -3.59 10.56 23.71
N GLN A 31 -3.21 10.25 24.95
CA GLN A 31 -2.09 10.90 25.65
C GLN A 31 -2.21 12.43 25.73
N LEU A 32 -3.44 12.94 25.84
CA LEU A 32 -3.77 14.36 25.93
C LEU A 32 -3.99 14.86 27.37
N THR A 33 -3.90 13.99 28.39
CA THR A 33 -4.22 14.31 29.79
C THR A 33 -3.51 15.56 30.30
N ASN A 34 -2.20 15.69 30.05
CA ASN A 34 -1.39 16.84 30.48
C ASN A 34 -1.61 18.12 29.65
N PHE A 35 -2.45 18.06 28.61
CA PHE A 35 -2.69 19.15 27.68
C PHE A 35 -4.13 19.69 27.75
N LEU A 36 -4.99 19.11 28.61
CA LEU A 36 -6.41 19.45 28.72
C LEU A 36 -6.66 20.96 28.89
N ASP A 37 -5.84 21.64 29.69
CA ASP A 37 -5.99 23.07 30.00
C ASP A 37 -5.36 24.00 28.94
N ARG A 38 -4.63 23.45 27.96
CA ARG A 38 -3.93 24.27 26.97
C ARG A 38 -4.86 24.82 25.90
N LEU A 39 -4.56 26.02 25.40
CA LEU A 39 -5.23 26.58 24.22
C LEU A 39 -4.70 25.95 22.93
N PRO A 40 -5.49 25.88 21.83
CA PRO A 40 -5.06 25.28 20.56
C PRO A 40 -3.75 25.86 19.98
N LYS A 41 -3.50 27.15 20.19
CA LYS A 41 -2.26 27.84 19.77
C LYS A 41 -1.00 27.39 20.52
N ALA A 42 -1.15 26.75 21.67
CA ALA A 42 -0.06 26.27 22.53
C ALA A 42 0.22 24.76 22.34
N LEU A 43 -0.30 24.18 21.26
CA LEU A 43 -0.14 22.77 20.91
C LEU A 43 0.71 22.63 19.64
N SER A 44 1.48 21.55 19.56
CA SER A 44 2.12 21.14 18.29
C SER A 44 1.07 20.72 17.25
N GLY A 45 1.46 20.59 15.98
CA GLY A 45 0.56 20.09 14.92
C GLY A 45 -0.02 18.71 15.28
N GLY A 46 0.84 17.81 15.74
CA GLY A 46 0.49 16.52 16.29
C GLY A 46 -0.54 16.52 17.40
N GLN A 47 -0.35 17.39 18.37
CA GLN A 47 -1.28 17.52 19.49
C GLN A 47 -2.63 18.05 19.01
N ARG A 48 -2.67 19.03 18.09
CA ARG A 48 -3.93 19.52 17.51
C ARG A 48 -4.68 18.42 16.76
N GLN A 49 -3.96 17.59 16.01
CA GLN A 49 -4.52 16.42 15.31
C GLN A 49 -5.16 15.45 16.30
N ARG A 50 -4.45 15.09 17.38
CA ARG A 50 -4.98 14.23 18.45
C ARG A 50 -6.21 14.84 19.12
N VAL A 51 -6.25 16.16 19.34
CA VAL A 51 -7.44 16.83 19.88
C VAL A 51 -8.64 16.71 18.94
N ALA A 52 -8.43 16.78 17.62
CA ALA A 52 -9.49 16.59 16.64
C ALA A 52 -10.04 15.15 16.66
N ILE A 53 -9.16 14.14 16.76
CA ILE A 53 -9.54 12.73 16.94
C ILE A 53 -10.30 12.56 18.26
N GLY A 54 -9.81 13.15 19.36
CA GLY A 54 -10.45 13.10 20.67
C GLY A 54 -11.86 13.68 20.66
N ARG A 55 -12.07 14.77 19.93
CA ARG A 55 -13.42 15.35 19.74
C ARG A 55 -14.37 14.38 19.04
N ALA A 56 -13.90 13.56 18.11
CA ALA A 56 -14.72 12.54 17.46
C ALA A 56 -15.03 11.38 18.42
N ILE A 57 -14.05 10.91 19.18
CA ILE A 57 -14.18 9.80 20.15
C ILE A 57 -15.15 10.11 21.27
N VAL A 58 -15.09 11.31 21.85
CA VAL A 58 -15.93 11.71 22.99
C VAL A 58 -17.43 11.64 22.66
N ARG A 59 -17.80 11.67 21.37
CA ARG A 59 -19.19 11.55 20.91
C ARG A 59 -19.70 10.11 20.91
N ASP A 60 -18.83 9.11 20.92
CA ASP A 60 -19.16 7.69 20.84
C ASP A 60 -20.13 7.32 19.68
N PRO A 61 -19.86 7.74 18.43
CA PRO A 61 -20.73 7.40 17.30
C PRO A 61 -20.59 5.93 16.88
N LYS A 62 -21.61 5.40 16.20
CA LYS A 62 -21.55 4.07 15.56
C LYS A 62 -20.61 4.00 14.35
N VAL A 63 -20.36 5.14 13.71
CA VAL A 63 -19.50 5.25 12.53
C VAL A 63 -18.53 6.43 12.69
N TYR A 64 -17.25 6.15 12.52
CA TYR A 64 -16.17 7.12 12.47
C TYR A 64 -15.70 7.28 11.03
N LEU A 65 -15.56 8.54 10.59
CA LEU A 65 -15.02 8.90 9.29
C LEU A 65 -13.75 9.73 9.53
N PHE A 66 -12.60 9.21 9.09
CA PHE A 66 -11.33 9.89 9.14
C PHE A 66 -10.83 10.19 7.74
N ASP A 67 -10.57 11.46 7.46
CA ASP A 67 -10.07 11.95 6.18
C ASP A 67 -8.64 12.44 6.35
N GLU A 68 -7.68 11.63 5.85
CA GLU A 68 -6.24 11.82 5.97
C GLU A 68 -5.76 12.31 7.35
N PRO A 69 -6.11 11.60 8.45
CA PRO A 69 -5.92 12.14 9.78
C PRO A 69 -4.45 12.20 10.22
N LEU A 70 -3.48 11.73 9.44
CA LEU A 70 -2.05 11.74 9.79
C LEU A 70 -1.16 12.49 8.78
N SER A 71 -1.74 13.09 7.73
CA SER A 71 -0.99 13.72 6.62
C SER A 71 -0.11 14.89 7.06
N ASN A 72 -0.51 15.63 8.11
CA ASN A 72 0.22 16.79 8.62
C ASN A 72 1.26 16.47 9.71
N LEU A 73 1.54 15.19 9.97
CA LEU A 73 2.47 14.75 11.00
C LEU A 73 3.84 14.42 10.42
N ASP A 74 4.90 14.68 11.18
CA ASP A 74 6.23 14.16 10.88
C ASP A 74 6.25 12.62 10.97
N ALA A 75 7.30 12.00 10.41
CA ALA A 75 7.38 10.54 10.28
C ALA A 75 7.34 9.81 11.63
N ALA A 76 8.07 10.30 12.64
CA ALA A 76 8.15 9.65 13.95
C ALA A 76 6.79 9.70 14.65
N LEU A 77 6.13 10.85 14.61
CA LEU A 77 4.82 11.02 15.20
C LEU A 77 3.74 10.26 14.42
N ARG A 78 3.84 10.18 13.09
CA ARG A 78 2.93 9.39 12.25
C ARG A 78 2.92 7.93 12.67
N VAL A 79 4.10 7.33 12.89
CA VAL A 79 4.21 5.94 13.36
C VAL A 79 3.55 5.77 14.73
N ALA A 80 3.84 6.66 15.68
CA ALA A 80 3.26 6.59 17.02
C ALA A 80 1.73 6.73 17.00
N THR A 81 1.20 7.73 16.31
CA THR A 81 -0.27 7.95 16.23
C THR A 81 -0.97 6.86 15.44
N ARG A 82 -0.32 6.25 14.45
CA ARG A 82 -0.87 5.06 13.77
C ARG A 82 -1.09 3.89 14.73
N ILE A 83 -0.13 3.62 15.62
CA ILE A 83 -0.26 2.59 16.66
C ILE A 83 -1.42 2.94 17.61
N GLU A 84 -1.53 4.21 18.01
CA GLU A 84 -2.65 4.68 18.85
C GLU A 84 -4.02 4.47 18.18
N ILE A 85 -4.14 4.76 16.87
CA ILE A 85 -5.38 4.53 16.12
C ILE A 85 -5.70 3.03 16.00
N ALA A 86 -4.69 2.19 15.77
CA ALA A 86 -4.87 0.73 15.75
C ALA A 86 -5.42 0.22 17.09
N ALA A 87 -4.79 0.62 18.20
CA ALA A 87 -5.22 0.25 19.55
C ALA A 87 -6.63 0.79 19.87
N LEU A 88 -6.94 2.02 19.43
CA LEU A 88 -8.28 2.60 19.57
C LEU A 88 -9.34 1.75 18.86
N LYS A 89 -9.05 1.28 17.64
CA LYS A 89 -9.97 0.44 16.88
C LYS A 89 -10.25 -0.89 17.58
N GLU A 90 -9.22 -1.53 18.14
CA GLU A 90 -9.38 -2.76 18.93
C GLU A 90 -10.25 -2.55 20.18
N GLN A 91 -10.16 -1.38 20.82
CA GLN A 91 -11.00 -1.02 21.97
C GLN A 91 -12.44 -0.66 21.61
N MET A 92 -12.76 -0.53 20.32
CA MET A 92 -14.09 -0.13 19.82
C MET A 92 -14.63 -1.15 18.81
N PRO A 93 -14.80 -2.44 19.22
CA PRO A 93 -15.17 -3.51 18.29
C PRO A 93 -16.55 -3.30 17.64
N ASP A 94 -17.46 -2.61 18.33
CA ASP A 94 -18.83 -2.34 17.86
C ASP A 94 -18.94 -1.08 16.98
N SER A 95 -17.81 -0.43 16.66
CA SER A 95 -17.77 0.80 15.87
C SER A 95 -17.22 0.53 14.47
N THR A 96 -17.86 1.12 13.45
CA THR A 96 -17.33 1.11 12.09
C THR A 96 -16.38 2.28 11.91
N MET A 97 -15.17 2.05 11.40
CA MET A 97 -14.21 3.10 11.07
C MET A 97 -13.90 3.09 9.58
N ILE A 98 -14.21 4.20 8.89
CA ILE A 98 -13.79 4.47 7.51
C ILE A 98 -12.62 5.44 7.58
N TYR A 99 -11.52 5.06 6.94
CA TYR A 99 -10.24 5.78 6.99
C TYR A 99 -9.76 6.00 5.56
N VAL A 100 -9.54 7.26 5.19
CA VAL A 100 -9.02 7.67 3.88
C VAL A 100 -7.56 8.10 4.05
N THR A 101 -6.69 7.60 3.20
CA THR A 101 -5.25 7.92 3.20
C THR A 101 -4.63 7.66 1.84
N HIS A 102 -3.55 8.40 1.55
CA HIS A 102 -2.65 8.12 0.44
C HIS A 102 -1.40 7.34 0.89
N ASP A 103 -1.21 7.11 2.19
CA ASP A 103 -0.09 6.36 2.75
C ASP A 103 -0.37 4.85 2.71
N GLN A 104 0.42 4.14 1.93
CA GLN A 104 0.28 2.69 1.75
C GLN A 104 0.51 1.93 3.06
N VAL A 105 1.42 2.38 3.92
CA VAL A 105 1.71 1.70 5.18
C VAL A 105 0.54 1.87 6.15
N GLU A 106 -0.11 3.02 6.17
CA GLU A 106 -1.36 3.21 6.93
C GLU A 106 -2.45 2.26 6.45
N ALA A 107 -2.70 2.19 5.14
CA ALA A 107 -3.72 1.30 4.58
C ALA A 107 -3.44 -0.17 4.91
N MET A 108 -2.18 -0.59 4.76
CA MET A 108 -1.77 -1.99 4.99
C MET A 108 -1.76 -2.41 6.47
N THR A 109 -1.64 -1.48 7.41
CA THR A 109 -1.52 -1.81 8.85
C THR A 109 -2.80 -1.54 9.65
N LEU A 110 -3.67 -0.63 9.21
CA LEU A 110 -4.90 -0.27 9.93
C LEU A 110 -6.17 -0.94 9.40
N ALA A 111 -6.19 -1.30 8.11
CA ALA A 111 -7.41 -1.75 7.46
C ALA A 111 -7.66 -3.24 7.68
N SER A 112 -8.89 -3.59 8.03
CA SER A 112 -9.40 -4.97 7.86
C SER A 112 -9.81 -5.24 6.41
N ARG A 113 -10.19 -4.18 5.67
CA ARG A 113 -10.57 -4.22 4.26
C ARG A 113 -10.18 -2.90 3.60
N ILE A 114 -9.53 -2.97 2.44
CA ILE A 114 -9.14 -1.82 1.62
C ILE A 114 -10.11 -1.71 0.44
N VAL A 115 -10.45 -0.47 0.09
CA VAL A 115 -11.18 -0.12 -1.13
C VAL A 115 -10.28 0.79 -1.94
N VAL A 116 -9.78 0.32 -3.08
CA VAL A 116 -8.96 1.13 -4.00
C VAL A 116 -9.88 1.85 -4.97
N LEU A 117 -9.73 3.16 -5.05
CA LEU A 117 -10.50 4.03 -5.95
C LEU A 117 -9.63 4.52 -7.09
N ALA A 118 -10.20 4.58 -8.29
CA ALA A 118 -9.55 5.16 -9.47
C ALA A 118 -10.59 5.78 -10.40
N GLY A 119 -10.37 7.03 -10.83
CA GLY A 119 -11.30 7.73 -11.72
C GLY A 119 -12.73 7.83 -11.19
N GLY A 120 -12.90 7.90 -9.86
CA GLY A 120 -14.22 7.91 -9.20
C GLY A 120 -14.92 6.54 -9.11
N SER A 121 -14.29 5.46 -9.59
CA SER A 121 -14.81 4.09 -9.53
C SER A 121 -13.98 3.22 -8.58
N ILE A 122 -14.56 2.10 -8.14
CA ILE A 122 -13.85 1.10 -7.33
C ILE A 122 -13.01 0.23 -8.26
N ALA A 123 -11.70 0.24 -8.08
CA ALA A 123 -10.77 -0.63 -8.82
C ALA A 123 -10.71 -2.04 -8.22
N GLN A 124 -10.58 -2.15 -6.90
CA GLN A 124 -10.56 -3.43 -6.18
C GLN A 124 -10.94 -3.26 -4.71
N VAL A 125 -11.54 -4.29 -4.12
CA VAL A 125 -11.86 -4.39 -2.69
C VAL A 125 -11.37 -5.72 -2.15
N GLY A 126 -10.85 -5.74 -0.93
CA GLY A 126 -10.34 -6.98 -0.31
C GLY A 126 -9.52 -6.72 0.95
N ALA A 127 -9.00 -7.79 1.56
CA ALA A 127 -8.06 -7.64 2.68
C ALA A 127 -6.72 -7.09 2.19
N PRO A 128 -5.94 -6.37 3.03
CA PRO A 128 -4.70 -5.74 2.60
C PRO A 128 -3.73 -6.67 1.86
N LEU A 129 -3.48 -7.86 2.41
CA LEU A 129 -2.59 -8.84 1.81
C LEU A 129 -3.14 -9.45 0.52
N ASP A 130 -4.47 -9.57 0.39
CA ASP A 130 -5.09 -10.05 -0.85
C ASP A 130 -4.85 -9.07 -1.99
N LEU A 131 -5.00 -7.75 -1.75
CA LEU A 131 -4.72 -6.75 -2.78
C LEU A 131 -3.24 -6.71 -3.16
N TYR A 132 -2.35 -6.88 -2.17
CA TYR A 132 -0.91 -6.86 -2.40
C TYR A 132 -0.45 -8.09 -3.20
N GLN A 133 -0.93 -9.29 -2.84
CA GLN A 133 -0.52 -10.58 -3.43
C GLN A 133 -1.32 -10.98 -4.67
N ARG A 134 -2.54 -10.47 -4.83
CA ARG A 134 -3.45 -10.79 -5.95
C ARG A 134 -4.13 -9.52 -6.46
N PRO A 135 -3.36 -8.55 -6.98
CA PRO A 135 -3.94 -7.41 -7.67
C PRO A 135 -4.70 -7.89 -8.93
N ASN A 136 -5.89 -7.35 -9.15
CA ASN A 136 -6.73 -7.73 -10.30
C ASN A 136 -6.30 -7.07 -11.62
N SER A 137 -5.47 -6.03 -11.54
CA SER A 137 -5.06 -5.20 -12.68
C SER A 137 -3.66 -4.63 -12.46
N THR A 138 -3.03 -4.18 -13.56
CA THR A 138 -1.74 -3.48 -13.49
C THR A 138 -1.82 -2.18 -12.70
N PHE A 139 -2.97 -1.49 -12.73
CA PHE A 139 -3.19 -0.30 -11.89
C PHE A 139 -3.07 -0.63 -10.40
N VAL A 140 -3.83 -1.61 -9.90
CA VAL A 140 -3.78 -1.98 -8.47
C VAL A 140 -2.41 -2.52 -8.10
N ALA A 141 -1.78 -3.29 -8.99
CA ALA A 141 -0.45 -3.85 -8.79
C ALA A 141 0.63 -2.76 -8.59
N ARG A 142 0.56 -1.68 -9.38
CA ARG A 142 1.46 -0.51 -9.25
C ARG A 142 1.11 0.37 -8.06
N PHE A 143 -0.18 0.48 -7.72
CA PHE A 143 -0.68 1.37 -6.68
C PHE A 143 -0.43 0.86 -5.26
N ILE A 144 -0.67 -0.43 -5.01
CA ILE A 144 -0.49 -1.05 -3.68
C ILE A 144 0.94 -1.56 -3.57
N GLY A 145 1.70 -1.06 -2.59
CA GLY A 145 3.11 -1.44 -2.34
C GLY A 145 4.09 -0.29 -2.63
N SER A 146 5.13 -0.18 -1.80
CA SER A 146 6.18 0.84 -1.95
C SER A 146 7.56 0.20 -1.67
N PRO A 147 8.49 0.16 -2.64
CA PRO A 147 8.35 0.69 -4.00
C PRO A 147 7.31 -0.04 -4.86
N SER A 148 6.89 0.57 -5.97
CA SER A 148 5.85 0.03 -6.84
C SER A 148 6.29 -1.26 -7.56
N MET A 149 5.33 -2.08 -7.99
CA MET A 149 5.62 -3.30 -8.76
C MET A 149 6.29 -2.94 -10.08
N ASN A 150 7.37 -3.66 -10.42
CA ASN A 150 7.96 -3.59 -11.76
C ASN A 150 7.02 -4.24 -12.75
N ILE A 151 6.71 -3.55 -13.84
CA ILE A 151 5.95 -4.11 -14.96
C ILE A 151 6.88 -4.18 -16.17
N LEU A 152 7.18 -5.40 -16.59
CA LEU A 152 8.01 -5.74 -17.73
C LEU A 152 7.10 -6.15 -18.89
N LYS A 153 7.56 -5.96 -20.13
CA LYS A 153 6.86 -6.44 -21.32
C LYS A 153 7.30 -7.86 -21.63
N GLY A 154 6.38 -8.68 -22.10
CA GLY A 154 6.68 -10.03 -22.58
C GLY A 154 5.58 -10.60 -23.46
N GLU A 155 5.75 -11.86 -23.82
CA GLU A 155 4.76 -12.67 -24.53
C GLU A 155 4.62 -14.04 -23.86
N ILE A 156 3.42 -14.64 -23.95
CA ILE A 156 3.20 -16.01 -23.49
C ILE A 156 3.81 -16.97 -24.51
N SER A 157 4.89 -17.67 -24.14
CA SER A 157 5.57 -18.66 -25.00
C SER A 157 5.19 -20.11 -24.67
N GLY A 158 4.45 -20.33 -23.58
CA GLY A 158 3.92 -21.63 -23.20
C GLY A 158 2.72 -21.50 -22.26
N THR A 159 1.70 -22.32 -22.49
CA THR A 159 0.43 -22.27 -21.74
C THR A 159 0.20 -23.51 -20.88
N GLY A 160 -0.52 -23.38 -19.77
CA GLY A 160 -0.88 -24.51 -18.92
C GLY A 160 -1.12 -24.12 -17.46
N ALA A 161 -0.91 -25.07 -16.55
CA ALA A 161 -0.99 -24.82 -15.10
C ALA A 161 0.06 -23.79 -14.65
N GLN A 162 1.22 -23.79 -15.29
CA GLN A 162 2.19 -22.71 -15.24
C GLN A 162 2.25 -22.04 -16.62
N THR A 163 2.40 -20.72 -16.63
CA THR A 163 2.59 -19.94 -17.84
C THR A 163 4.07 -19.69 -18.05
N ARG A 164 4.57 -20.00 -19.25
CA ARG A 164 5.93 -19.66 -19.68
C ARG A 164 5.89 -18.33 -20.41
N LEU A 165 6.76 -17.43 -20.02
CA LEU A 165 6.82 -16.05 -20.48
C LEU A 165 8.17 -15.81 -21.11
N ARG A 166 8.19 -15.22 -22.31
CA ARG A 166 9.39 -14.66 -22.92
C ARG A 166 9.41 -13.16 -22.71
N LEU A 167 10.42 -12.65 -22.03
CA LEU A 167 10.51 -11.25 -21.65
C LEU A 167 11.18 -10.44 -22.76
N ALA A 168 10.75 -9.19 -22.91
CA ALA A 168 11.39 -8.22 -23.80
C ALA A 168 12.60 -7.54 -23.11
N ASP A 169 13.23 -6.59 -23.82
CA ASP A 169 14.22 -5.64 -23.27
C ASP A 169 15.36 -6.27 -22.45
N GLY A 170 15.89 -7.39 -22.95
CA GLY A 170 17.03 -8.08 -22.34
C GLY A 170 16.68 -9.13 -21.31
N GLY A 171 15.41 -9.53 -21.17
CA GLY A 171 15.00 -10.71 -20.41
C GLY A 171 15.09 -12.02 -21.21
N GLY A 172 15.11 -13.14 -20.48
CA GLY A 172 15.05 -14.50 -21.03
C GLY A 172 13.64 -15.09 -20.96
N GLU A 173 13.53 -16.41 -20.78
CA GLU A 173 12.25 -17.04 -20.42
C GLU A 173 12.13 -17.22 -18.90
N ILE A 174 10.95 -16.97 -18.34
CA ILE A 174 10.63 -17.30 -16.94
C ILE A 174 9.29 -18.03 -16.85
N LEU A 175 9.02 -18.59 -15.68
CA LEU A 175 7.74 -19.23 -15.38
C LEU A 175 6.91 -18.35 -14.43
N SER A 176 5.59 -18.47 -14.54
CA SER A 176 4.62 -17.97 -13.59
C SER A 176 3.67 -19.09 -13.20
N ASP A 177 3.30 -19.15 -11.93
CA ASP A 177 2.26 -20.06 -11.43
C ASP A 177 0.83 -19.60 -11.78
N TYR A 178 0.69 -18.47 -12.49
CA TYR A 178 -0.61 -18.02 -12.96
C TYR A 178 -1.01 -18.89 -14.16
N PRO A 179 -2.13 -19.61 -14.11
CA PRO A 179 -2.52 -20.49 -15.20
C PRO A 179 -2.97 -19.69 -16.43
N SER A 180 -2.64 -20.23 -17.60
CA SER A 180 -3.04 -19.70 -18.91
C SER A 180 -3.80 -20.75 -19.72
N ARG A 181 -4.55 -20.26 -20.70
CA ARG A 181 -5.36 -21.08 -21.60
C ARG A 181 -4.67 -21.22 -22.96
N PRO A 182 -4.97 -22.27 -23.76
CA PRO A 182 -4.37 -22.45 -25.07
C PRO A 182 -4.48 -21.23 -25.99
N GLU A 183 -5.59 -20.50 -25.93
CA GLU A 183 -5.81 -19.28 -26.72
C GLU A 183 -4.94 -18.08 -26.31
N ASP A 184 -4.23 -18.15 -25.18
CA ASP A 184 -3.32 -17.09 -24.74
C ASP A 184 -1.93 -17.16 -25.37
N MET A 185 -1.61 -18.27 -26.05
CA MET A 185 -0.32 -18.48 -26.70
C MET A 185 0.02 -17.32 -27.64
N GLY A 186 1.22 -16.76 -27.50
CA GLY A 186 1.75 -15.68 -28.33
C GLY A 186 1.14 -14.30 -28.04
N LYS A 187 0.21 -14.17 -27.08
CA LYS A 187 -0.32 -12.85 -26.73
C LYS A 187 0.73 -12.01 -26.01
N PRO A 188 0.82 -10.70 -26.31
CA PRO A 188 1.62 -9.78 -25.53
C PRO A 188 1.01 -9.62 -24.13
N VAL A 189 1.87 -9.57 -23.12
CA VAL A 189 1.46 -9.44 -21.72
C VAL A 189 2.37 -8.47 -20.97
N GLU A 190 1.82 -7.92 -19.90
CA GLU A 190 2.56 -7.21 -18.87
C GLU A 190 2.90 -8.21 -17.75
N VAL A 191 4.18 -8.31 -17.40
CA VAL A 191 4.70 -9.21 -16.37
C VAL A 191 5.08 -8.40 -15.14
N GLY A 192 4.38 -8.64 -14.05
CA GLY A 192 4.56 -7.92 -12.79
C GLY A 192 5.44 -8.66 -11.80
N ILE A 193 6.48 -8.01 -11.28
CA ILE A 193 7.32 -8.57 -10.21
C ILE A 193 7.61 -7.48 -9.18
N ARG A 194 7.35 -7.76 -7.89
CA ARG A 194 7.65 -6.83 -6.81
C ARG A 194 9.16 -6.62 -6.68
N PRO A 195 9.64 -5.41 -6.33
CA PRO A 195 11.06 -5.17 -6.08
C PRO A 195 11.71 -6.18 -5.13
N GLU A 196 11.00 -6.55 -4.06
CA GLU A 196 11.43 -7.52 -3.05
C GLU A 196 11.38 -8.99 -3.50
N ASP A 197 10.68 -9.29 -4.59
CA ASP A 197 10.59 -10.64 -5.15
C ASP A 197 11.60 -10.86 -6.29
N LEU A 198 12.34 -9.82 -6.70
CA LEU A 198 13.47 -9.93 -7.63
C LEU A 198 14.73 -10.38 -6.90
N CYS A 199 15.35 -11.45 -7.38
CA CYS A 199 16.59 -12.00 -6.84
C CYS A 199 17.68 -12.06 -7.91
N GLU A 200 18.95 -11.85 -7.51
CA GLU A 200 20.07 -12.02 -8.44
C GLU A 200 20.17 -13.48 -8.90
N THR A 201 20.44 -13.70 -10.18
CA THR A 201 20.58 -15.03 -10.76
C THR A 201 21.68 -15.07 -11.81
N MET A 202 22.38 -16.21 -11.87
CA MET A 202 23.37 -16.51 -12.92
C MET A 202 22.77 -17.37 -14.05
N ALA A 203 21.50 -17.78 -13.92
CA ALA A 203 20.83 -18.59 -14.93
C ALA A 203 20.74 -17.85 -16.28
N ALA A 204 20.73 -18.59 -17.38
CA ALA A 204 20.51 -18.02 -18.71
C ALA A 204 19.09 -17.45 -18.84
N ASP A 205 18.12 -18.14 -18.25
CA ASP A 205 16.73 -17.72 -18.09
C ASP A 205 16.58 -16.77 -16.89
N HIS A 206 15.99 -15.61 -17.14
CA HIS A 206 15.90 -14.52 -16.17
C HIS A 206 14.82 -13.51 -16.56
N ALA A 207 14.33 -12.75 -15.59
CA ALA A 207 13.29 -11.75 -15.83
C ALA A 207 13.85 -10.48 -16.46
N PHE A 208 15.02 -10.02 -16.02
CA PHE A 208 15.63 -8.78 -16.52
C PHE A 208 17.14 -8.76 -16.29
N SER A 209 17.90 -8.18 -17.23
CA SER A 209 19.32 -7.89 -17.04
C SER A 209 19.62 -6.47 -17.44
N GLY A 210 20.31 -5.74 -16.56
CA GLY A 210 20.56 -4.32 -16.77
C GLY A 210 21.69 -3.79 -15.91
N LYS A 211 22.14 -2.59 -16.26
CA LYS A 211 23.18 -1.87 -15.52
C LYS A 211 22.55 -1.15 -14.33
N VAL A 212 23.17 -1.26 -13.17
CA VAL A 212 22.74 -0.53 -11.96
C VAL A 212 23.09 0.95 -12.12
N ALA A 213 22.08 1.81 -12.23
CA ALA A 213 22.24 3.25 -12.36
C ALA A 213 22.41 3.93 -10.99
N ILE A 214 21.59 3.53 -10.03
CA ILE A 214 21.50 4.11 -8.69
C ILE A 214 21.40 2.99 -7.65
N THR A 215 22.01 3.23 -6.50
CA THR A 215 21.94 2.37 -5.31
C THR A 215 21.57 3.23 -4.11
N GLU A 216 20.51 2.85 -3.39
CA GLU A 216 20.07 3.52 -2.16
C GLU A 216 20.16 2.53 -0.99
N ALA A 217 21.15 2.69 -0.13
CA ALA A 217 21.30 1.90 1.09
C ALA A 217 20.48 2.54 2.22
N LEU A 218 19.41 1.86 2.66
CA LEU A 218 18.46 2.36 3.66
C LEU A 218 18.58 1.63 5.02
N GLY A 219 19.72 0.97 5.25
CA GLY A 219 20.01 0.23 6.46
C GLY A 219 19.51 -1.22 6.38
N GLU A 220 18.21 -1.45 6.55
CA GLU A 220 17.63 -2.81 6.54
C GLU A 220 17.54 -3.42 5.12
N PHE A 221 17.56 -2.59 4.08
CA PHE A 221 17.59 -3.03 2.69
C PHE A 221 18.32 -2.02 1.81
N THR A 222 18.65 -2.47 0.60
CA THR A 222 19.24 -1.66 -0.46
C THR A 222 18.33 -1.69 -1.68
N LEU A 223 17.96 -0.52 -2.20
CA LEU A 223 17.26 -0.41 -3.48
C LEU A 223 18.27 -0.25 -4.62
N LEU A 224 18.12 -1.06 -5.65
CA LEU A 224 18.83 -0.95 -6.90
C LEU A 224 17.87 -0.44 -7.96
N TYR A 225 18.28 0.58 -8.71
CA TYR A 225 17.56 1.06 -9.89
C TYR A 225 18.40 0.72 -11.11
N LEU A 226 17.88 -0.13 -11.98
CA LEU A 226 18.55 -0.60 -13.18
C LEU A 226 17.99 0.13 -14.40
N ASP A 227 18.87 0.53 -15.32
CA ASP A 227 18.48 1.21 -16.56
C ASP A 227 17.62 0.31 -17.45
N ARG A 228 16.51 0.84 -17.95
CA ARG A 228 15.65 0.20 -18.95
C ARG A 228 15.69 0.97 -20.27
N ALA A 229 15.47 0.28 -21.38
CA ALA A 229 15.59 0.84 -22.74
C ALA A 229 14.64 2.02 -23.02
N ASP A 230 13.52 2.09 -22.32
CA ASP A 230 12.51 3.15 -22.44
C ASP A 230 12.76 4.36 -21.51
N GLY A 231 13.88 4.37 -20.79
CA GLY A 231 14.26 5.45 -19.88
C GLY A 231 13.62 5.36 -18.48
N GLU A 232 12.79 4.35 -18.21
CA GLU A 232 12.38 4.02 -16.85
C GLU A 232 13.44 3.16 -16.13
N HIS A 233 13.15 2.80 -14.87
CA HIS A 233 14.00 1.91 -14.08
C HIS A 233 13.27 0.63 -13.69
N VAL A 234 14.02 -0.48 -13.65
CA VAL A 234 13.61 -1.67 -12.89
C VAL A 234 14.18 -1.53 -11.48
N THR A 235 13.32 -1.60 -10.47
CA THR A 235 13.70 -1.50 -9.06
C THR A 235 13.81 -2.88 -8.44
N CYS A 236 14.95 -3.21 -7.84
CA CYS A 236 15.15 -4.42 -7.04
C CYS A 236 15.44 -4.04 -5.59
N LYS A 237 14.87 -4.76 -4.63
CA LYS A 237 15.03 -4.52 -3.20
C LYS A 237 15.76 -5.70 -2.55
N LEU A 238 17.02 -5.49 -2.21
CA LEU A 238 17.86 -6.51 -1.58
C LEU A 238 17.87 -6.35 -0.06
N PRO A 239 17.77 -7.43 0.73
CA PRO A 239 17.88 -7.36 2.19
C PRO A 239 19.31 -6.99 2.62
N GLY A 240 19.44 -6.12 3.61
CA GLY A 240 20.72 -5.63 4.14
C GLY A 240 21.36 -4.52 3.31
N ILE A 241 22.61 -4.20 3.65
CA ILE A 241 23.40 -3.15 3.02
C ILE A 241 24.31 -3.77 1.96
N HIS A 242 24.14 -3.34 0.72
CA HIS A 242 24.97 -3.74 -0.42
C HIS A 242 25.69 -2.51 -0.96
N THR A 243 27.01 -2.58 -1.11
CA THR A 243 27.85 -1.48 -1.62
C THR A 243 28.47 -1.85 -2.96
N ASP A 244 28.94 -0.84 -3.69
CA ASP A 244 29.78 -1.00 -4.89
C ASP A 244 29.11 -1.72 -6.09
N LEU A 245 27.78 -1.74 -6.11
CA LEU A 245 27.00 -2.29 -7.23
C LEU A 245 26.78 -1.28 -8.36
N ARG A 246 26.97 0.02 -8.12
CA ARG A 246 26.70 1.05 -9.14
C ARG A 246 27.58 0.82 -10.38
N GLY A 247 26.92 0.76 -11.53
CA GLY A 247 27.56 0.56 -12.82
C GLY A 247 27.85 -0.91 -13.16
N SER A 248 27.66 -1.85 -12.23
CA SER A 248 27.70 -3.27 -12.54
C SER A 248 26.48 -3.67 -13.36
N THR A 249 26.60 -4.75 -14.13
CA THR A 249 25.45 -5.38 -14.77
C THR A 249 24.99 -6.52 -13.87
N VAL A 250 23.72 -6.50 -13.51
CA VAL A 250 23.10 -7.56 -12.72
C VAL A 250 22.04 -8.25 -13.56
N ARG A 251 21.77 -9.51 -13.23
CA ARG A 251 20.71 -10.31 -13.83
C ARG A 251 19.76 -10.74 -12.73
N LEU A 252 18.47 -10.53 -12.96
CA LEU A 252 17.42 -10.71 -11.97
C LEU A 252 16.44 -11.79 -12.44
N GLY A 253 16.16 -12.74 -11.56
CA GLY A 253 15.09 -13.72 -11.68
C GLY A 253 14.01 -13.47 -10.62
N ALA A 254 13.01 -14.35 -10.58
CA ALA A 254 11.98 -14.36 -9.56
C ALA A 254 11.44 -15.79 -9.39
N ASP A 255 10.88 -16.07 -8.22
CA ASP A 255 10.11 -17.30 -7.98
C ASP A 255 8.82 -17.27 -8.83
N PRO A 256 8.45 -18.34 -9.55
CA PRO A 256 7.23 -18.40 -10.36
C PRO A 256 5.94 -18.03 -9.61
N ALA A 257 5.86 -18.29 -8.31
CA ALA A 257 4.71 -17.90 -7.47
C ALA A 257 4.59 -16.38 -7.27
N LYS A 258 5.65 -15.62 -7.57
CA LYS A 258 5.75 -14.16 -7.43
C LYS A 258 5.70 -13.42 -8.77
N VAL A 259 5.62 -14.16 -9.87
CA VAL A 259 5.51 -13.59 -11.22
C VAL A 259 4.04 -13.40 -11.55
N HIS A 260 3.57 -12.16 -11.53
CA HIS A 260 2.21 -11.80 -11.93
C HIS A 260 2.13 -11.66 -13.45
N VAL A 261 1.00 -12.04 -14.04
CA VAL A 261 0.76 -11.92 -15.47
C VAL A 261 -0.53 -11.16 -15.70
N PHE A 262 -0.45 -10.11 -16.53
CA PHE A 262 -1.57 -9.28 -16.91
C PHE A 262 -1.72 -9.29 -18.43
N LEU A 263 -2.90 -9.66 -18.90
CA LEU A 263 -3.29 -9.59 -20.30
C LEU A 263 -4.26 -8.42 -20.46
N ASP A 264 -3.95 -7.49 -21.36
CA ASP A 264 -4.71 -6.25 -21.56
C ASP A 264 -4.94 -5.47 -20.25
N GLY A 265 -3.94 -5.46 -19.37
CA GLY A 265 -4.00 -4.81 -18.06
C GLY A 265 -4.75 -5.60 -16.97
N VAL A 266 -5.38 -6.73 -17.30
CA VAL A 266 -6.14 -7.58 -16.35
C VAL A 266 -5.33 -8.81 -15.94
N SER A 267 -5.30 -9.09 -14.65
CA SER A 267 -4.63 -10.26 -14.08
C SER A 267 -5.25 -11.56 -14.60
N LEU A 268 -4.41 -12.53 -14.97
CA LEU A 268 -4.89 -13.84 -15.46
C LEU A 268 -5.78 -14.59 -14.44
N HIS A 269 -5.68 -14.31 -13.14
CA HIS A 269 -6.57 -14.86 -12.12
C HIS A 269 -7.98 -14.24 -12.12
N TYR A 270 -8.12 -13.03 -12.66
CA TYR A 270 -9.36 -12.23 -12.62
C TYR A 270 -10.00 -12.05 -14.01
N ARG A 271 -9.46 -12.70 -15.04
CA ARG A 271 -9.88 -12.57 -16.45
C ARG A 271 -11.36 -12.86 -16.73
N ASP A 272 -12.03 -13.63 -15.89
CA ASP A 272 -13.46 -13.96 -16.02
C ASP A 272 -14.36 -13.04 -15.18
N GLN A 273 -13.76 -12.05 -14.50
CA GLN A 273 -14.46 -11.08 -13.68
C GLN A 273 -14.47 -9.72 -14.39
N GLY A 274 -15.53 -8.94 -14.22
CA GLY A 274 -15.56 -7.56 -14.69
C GLY A 274 -14.57 -6.71 -13.89
N VAL A 275 -13.34 -6.55 -14.40
CA VAL A 275 -12.30 -5.74 -13.77
C VAL A 275 -12.33 -4.32 -14.35
N PHE A 276 -12.43 -3.33 -13.46
CA PHE A 276 -12.34 -1.94 -13.85
C PHE A 276 -10.88 -1.54 -14.10
N LEU A 277 -10.60 -0.98 -15.28
CA LEU A 277 -9.30 -0.42 -15.64
C LEU A 277 -9.41 1.10 -15.80
N PRO A 278 -8.74 1.91 -14.96
CA PRO A 278 -8.80 3.35 -15.11
C PRO A 278 -8.16 3.79 -16.44
N GLY A 279 -8.87 4.61 -17.21
CA GLY A 279 -8.41 5.12 -18.51
C GLY A 279 -8.76 4.25 -19.72
N VAL A 280 -9.27 3.03 -19.51
CA VAL A 280 -9.89 2.20 -20.54
C VAL A 280 -11.40 2.27 -20.30
N GLN A 281 -12.17 2.88 -21.21
CA GLN A 281 -13.62 2.84 -21.07
C GLN A 281 -14.07 1.37 -21.12
N PRO A 282 -14.93 0.91 -20.19
CA PRO A 282 -15.49 -0.42 -20.30
C PRO A 282 -16.29 -0.49 -21.61
N HIS A 283 -15.88 -1.39 -22.51
CA HIS A 283 -16.64 -1.74 -23.70
C HIS A 283 -17.89 -2.54 -23.32
#